data_AF-A0A1C6L0N6-F1
#
_entry.id   AF-A0A1C6L0N6-F1
#
_cell.length_a   1.000
_cell.length_b   1.000
_cell.length_c   1.000
_cell.angle_alpha   90.00
_cell.angle_beta   90.00
_cell.angle_gamma   90.00
#
_symmetry.space_group_name_H-M   'P 1'
#
loop_
_entity.id
_entity.type
_entity.pdbx_description
1 polymer ?
#
loop_
_entity_poly.entity_id
_entity_poly.type
_entity_poly.pdbx_seq_one_letter_code
_entity_poly.pdbx_strand_id
1 'polypeptide(L)'
;MYKLKNVNGKVNCLLRTGKDFVKNNISVSAAQHIIDTGKMVESENPDYPICIDDKWFFEGVEIEEPKPKKKPKNYTAEKVGE
;
A
#
# COMPACT_ATOMS: atom_id res chain seq x y z
N MET A 1 -6.33 1.22 -5.88
CA MET A 1 -5.76 0.77 -4.58
C MET A 1 -4.35 1.33 -4.48
N TYR A 2 -3.78 1.58 -3.30
CA TYR A 2 -2.42 2.15 -3.18
C TYR A 2 -1.44 1.14 -2.58
N LYS A 3 -0.18 1.19 -3.04
CA LYS A 3 0.94 0.47 -2.45
C LYS A 3 1.99 1.46 -1.95
N LEU A 4 2.63 1.17 -0.81
CA LEU A 4 3.74 1.97 -0.29
C LEU A 4 4.84 2.20 -1.35
N LYS A 5 5.16 3.46 -1.60
CA LYS A 5 6.30 3.84 -2.45
C LYS A 5 7.58 3.70 -1.63
N ASN A 6 8.40 2.70 -1.96
CA ASN A 6 9.67 2.49 -1.27
C ASN A 6 10.86 3.01 -2.09
N VAL A 7 11.87 3.51 -1.38
CA VAL A 7 13.18 3.84 -1.93
C VAL A 7 14.21 3.27 -0.95
N ASN A 8 15.02 2.33 -1.42
CA ASN A 8 16.07 1.68 -0.63
C ASN A 8 15.58 1.07 0.70
N GLY A 9 14.42 0.39 0.67
CA GLY A 9 13.84 -0.28 1.84
C GLY A 9 13.14 0.66 2.84
N LYS A 10 13.03 1.94 2.51
CA LYS A 10 12.36 2.95 3.34
C LYS A 10 11.25 3.66 2.57
N VAL A 11 10.34 4.29 3.31
CA VAL A 11 9.18 5.02 2.79
C VAL A 11 9.22 6.41 3.41
N ASN A 12 9.02 7.44 2.58
CA ASN A 12 8.84 8.79 3.10
C ASN A 12 7.41 8.93 3.65
N CYS A 13 7.31 9.55 4.81
CA CYS A 13 6.05 9.80 5.47
C CYS A 13 6.00 11.19 6.10
N LEU A 14 4.78 11.66 6.35
CA LEU A 14 4.52 12.81 7.20
C LEU A 14 3.87 12.33 8.48
N LEU A 15 4.34 12.88 9.61
CA LEU A 15 3.70 12.73 10.91
C LEU A 15 3.00 14.05 11.26
N ARG A 16 1.67 14.00 11.42
CA ARG A 16 0.88 15.13 11.88
C ARG A 16 1.24 15.46 13.32
N THR A 17 1.65 16.71 13.56
CA THR A 17 1.97 17.25 14.89
C THR A 17 1.17 18.52 15.08
N GLY A 18 -0.04 18.37 15.63
CA GLY A 18 -0.99 19.48 15.75
C GLY A 18 -1.50 19.93 14.38
N LYS A 19 -1.16 21.17 13.99
CA LYS A 19 -1.53 21.75 12.69
C LYS A 19 -0.46 21.57 11.62
N ASP A 20 0.73 21.09 12.01
CA ASP A 20 1.89 20.99 11.15
C ASP A 20 2.20 19.53 10.82
N PHE A 21 3.05 19.33 9.82
CA PHE A 21 3.50 18.02 9.37
C PHE A 21 5.02 17.93 9.43
N VAL A 22 5.52 16.86 10.06
CA VAL A 22 6.96 16.57 10.12
C VAL A 22 7.30 15.50 9.11
N LYS A 23 8.24 15.80 8.20
CA LYS A 23 8.77 14.83 7.25
C LYS A 23 9.65 13.81 7.96
N ASN A 24 9.40 12.54 7.68
CA ASN A 24 10.19 11.43 8.21
C ASN A 24 10.37 10.36 7.13
N ASN A 25 11.29 9.42 7.38
CA ASN A 25 11.60 8.31 6.50
C ASN A 25 11.81 7.06 7.35
N ILE A 26 10.89 6.09 7.22
CA ILE A 26 10.87 4.89 8.06
C ILE A 26 11.00 3.63 7.20
N SER A 27 11.33 2.49 7.82
CA SER A 27 11.39 1.21 7.09
C SER A 27 10.02 0.82 6.54
N VAL A 28 10.02 0.11 5.41
CA VAL A 28 8.77 -0.46 4.84
C VAL A 28 8.05 -1.34 5.86
N SER A 29 8.78 -2.12 6.66
CA SER A 29 8.19 -2.98 7.69
C SER A 29 7.46 -2.17 8.77
N ALA A 30 8.02 -1.05 9.22
CA ALA A 30 7.38 -0.19 10.20
C ALA A 30 6.14 0.50 9.62
N ALA A 31 6.24 0.99 8.38
CA ALA A 31 5.09 1.58 7.68
C ALA A 31 3.96 0.56 7.51
N GLN A 32 4.27 -0.68 7.11
CA GLN A 32 3.28 -1.73 6.97
C GLN A 32 2.62 -2.07 8.31
N HIS A 33 3.40 -2.18 9.39
CA HIS A 33 2.86 -2.42 10.73
C HIS A 33 1.91 -1.30 11.20
N ILE A 34 2.23 -0.04 10.90
CA ILE A 34 1.34 1.10 11.20
C ILE A 34 0.04 0.96 10.39
N ILE A 35 0.12 0.62 9.10
CA ILE A 35 -1.07 0.42 8.26
C ILE A 35 -1.94 -0.73 8.75
N ASP A 36 -1.31 -1.84 9.15
CA ASP A 36 -2.03 -3.04 9.59
C ASP A 36 -2.69 -2.88 10.96
N THR A 37 -2.15 -2.01 11.82
CA THR A 37 -2.65 -1.78 13.19
C THR A 37 -3.57 -0.56 13.30
N GLY A 38 -3.42 0.41 12.40
CA GLY A 38 -4.18 1.65 12.40
C GLY A 38 -5.41 1.60 11.49
N LYS A 39 -6.17 2.71 11.48
CA LYS A 39 -7.33 2.86 10.62
C LYS A 39 -6.97 3.69 9.39
N MET A 40 -7.20 3.12 8.20
CA MET A 40 -7.10 3.88 6.96
C MET A 40 -8.22 4.91 6.86
N VAL A 41 -7.84 6.16 6.61
CA VAL A 41 -8.74 7.30 6.41
C VAL A 41 -8.41 8.01 5.10
N GLU A 42 -9.29 8.91 4.67
CA GLU A 42 -9.04 9.74 3.49
C GLU A 42 -7.85 10.66 3.74
N SER A 43 -6.95 10.77 2.77
CA SER A 43 -5.80 11.68 2.87
C SER A 43 -6.17 13.07 2.37
N GLU A 44 -5.83 14.09 3.16
CA GLU A 44 -5.90 15.50 2.75
C GLU A 44 -4.76 15.90 1.79
N ASN A 45 -3.76 15.04 1.60
CA ASN A 45 -2.57 15.35 0.80
C ASN A 45 -2.41 14.39 -0.39
N PRO A 46 -2.51 14.88 -1.65
CA PRO A 46 -2.42 14.03 -2.83
C PRO A 46 -1.05 13.37 -3.02
N ASP A 47 0.04 13.98 -2.54
CA ASP A 47 1.38 13.39 -2.61
C ASP A 47 1.57 12.24 -1.60
N TYR A 48 0.72 12.18 -0.57
CA TYR A 48 0.74 11.16 0.48
C TYR A 48 -0.63 10.48 0.57
N PRO A 49 -1.02 9.67 -0.43
CA PRO A 49 -2.38 9.17 -0.58
C PRO A 49 -2.81 8.15 0.50
N ILE A 50 -1.86 7.61 1.28
CA ILE A 50 -2.14 6.61 2.32
C ILE A 50 -2.12 7.32 3.67
N CYS A 51 -3.30 7.57 4.26
CA CYS A 51 -3.42 8.18 5.59
C CYS A 51 -3.93 7.17 6.62
N ILE A 52 -3.24 7.07 7.76
CA ILE A 52 -3.54 6.17 8.87
C ILE A 52 -3.77 7.00 10.15
N ASP A 53 -4.92 6.78 10.77
CA ASP A 53 -5.38 7.43 12.01
C ASP A 53 -5.34 8.97 11.99
N ASP A 54 -5.44 9.57 10.79
CA ASP A 54 -5.28 11.03 10.59
C ASP A 54 -3.92 11.58 11.09
N LYS A 55 -2.95 10.67 11.30
CA LYS A 55 -1.68 10.97 11.98
C LYS A 55 -0.49 10.66 11.09
N TRP A 56 -0.53 9.55 10.38
CA TRP A 56 0.56 9.09 9.52
C TRP A 56 0.14 9.13 8.06
N PHE A 57 0.93 9.83 7.25
CA PHE A 57 0.69 9.98 5.82
C PHE A 57 1.87 9.37 5.08
N PHE A 58 1.65 8.43 4.18
CA PHE A 58 2.71 7.72 3.46
C PHE A 58 2.65 8.01 1.97
N GLU A 59 3.82 8.13 1.34
CA GLU A 59 3.90 8.11 -0.12
C GLU A 59 3.40 6.76 -0.63
N GLY A 60 2.54 6.80 -1.65
CA GLY A 60 1.97 5.63 -2.29
C GLY A 60 2.03 5.73 -3.80
N VAL A 61 2.13 4.59 -4.45
CA VAL A 61 1.86 4.47 -5.89
C VAL A 61 0.47 3.87 -6.07
N GLU A 62 -0.32 4.50 -6.94
CA GLU A 62 -1.61 3.93 -7.33
C GLU A 62 -1.35 2.65 -8.11
N ILE A 63 -1.94 1.56 -7.65
CA ILE A 63 -2.00 0.31 -8.39
C ILE A 63 -3.37 0.23 -9.04
N GLU A 64 -3.37 0.19 -10.37
CA GLU A 64 -4.53 -0.25 -11.13
C GLU A 64 -4.82 -1.69 -10.71
N GLU A 65 -6.06 -1.96 -10.29
CA GLU A 65 -6.48 -3.33 -10.08
C GLU A 65 -6.33 -4.08 -11.41
N PRO A 66 -5.63 -5.23 -11.46
CA PRO A 66 -5.73 -6.06 -12.63
C PRO A 66 -7.20 -6.45 -12.78
N LYS A 67 -7.87 -5.92 -13.82
CA LYS A 67 -9.18 -6.43 -14.26
C LYS A 67 -9.10 -7.96 -14.21
N PRO A 68 -10.05 -8.68 -13.58
CA PRO A 68 -9.95 -10.12 -13.42
C PRO A 68 -9.75 -10.75 -14.80
N LYS A 69 -8.54 -11.28 -15.05
CA LYS A 69 -8.29 -12.12 -16.22
C LYS A 69 -9.19 -13.34 -16.01
N LYS A 70 -10.27 -13.43 -16.80
CA LYS A 70 -11.09 -14.64 -16.90
C LYS A 70 -10.13 -15.81 -17.07
N LYS A 71 -10.07 -16.71 -16.09
CA LYS A 71 -9.30 -17.96 -16.19
C LYS A 71 -9.73 -18.65 -17.49
N PRO A 72 -8.82 -19.03 -18.41
CA PRO A 72 -9.21 -19.95 -19.47
C PRO A 72 -9.65 -21.26 -18.79
N LYS A 73 -10.94 -21.58 -18.88
CA LYS A 73 -11.41 -22.96 -18.70
C LYS A 73 -10.74 -23.76 -19.80
N ASN A 74 -9.94 -24.76 -19.43
CA ASN A 74 -9.71 -26.05 -20.10
C ASN A 74 -8.42 -26.67 -19.53
N TYR A 75 -8.52 -27.23 -18.32
CA TYR A 75 -7.62 -28.31 -17.90
C TYR A 75 -8.34 -29.62 -18.26
N THR A 76 -7.97 -30.23 -19.39
CA THR A 76 -8.25 -31.64 -19.62
C THR A 76 -7.03 -32.39 -19.13
N ALA A 77 -7.18 -33.11 -18.01
CA ALA A 77 -6.15 -34.03 -17.53
C ALA A 77 -6.21 -35.29 -18.40
N GLU A 78 -5.32 -35.39 -19.39
CA GLU A 78 -5.05 -36.65 -20.06
C GLU A 78 -4.25 -37.53 -19.09
N LYS A 79 -4.94 -38.54 -18.55
CA LYS A 79 -4.32 -39.66 -17.85
C LYS A 79 -3.44 -40.39 -18.85
N VAL A 80 -2.13 -40.38 -18.64
CA VAL A 80 -1.23 -41.43 -19.16
C VAL A 80 -1.20 -42.53 -18.12
N GLY A 81 -1.80 -43.66 -18.45
CA GLY A 81 -1.82 -44.88 -17.66
C GLY A 81 -2.02 -46.08 -18.58
N GLU A 82 -1.00 -46.94 -18.57
CA GLU A 82 -0.82 -48.27 -19.19
C GLU A 82 -0.48 -48.33 -20.70
#